data_AF-A0A1B0ZKQ8-F1
#
_entry.id   AF-A0A1B0ZKQ8-F1
#
_cell.length_a   1.000
_cell.length_b   1.000
_cell.length_c   1.000
_cell.angle_alpha   90.00
_cell.angle_beta   90.00
_cell.angle_gamma   90.00
#
_symmetry.space_group_name_H-M   'P 1'
#
loop_
_entity.id
_entity.type
_entity.pdbx_description
1 polymer ?
#
loop_
_entity_poly.entity_id
_entity_poly.type
_entity_poly.pdbx_seq_one_letter_code
_entity_poly.pdbx_strand_id
1 'polypeptide(L)'
;MVWNNLPLPEVDEKSRQQVIEAGKGVIAARELHPERSLADHYNPLAMSPELLKAHATLDRAADKAFGAKRALHSNEERLALLFERYVEMTA
;
A
#
# COMPACT_ATOMS: atom_id res chain seq x y z
N MET A 1 11.56 11.94 -9.62
CA MET A 1 10.39 12.56 -8.97
C MET A 1 9.43 11.43 -8.58
N VAL A 2 9.12 11.26 -7.29
CA VAL A 2 8.22 10.19 -6.81
C VAL A 2 7.28 10.72 -5.73
N TRP A 3 7.79 11.46 -4.74
CA TRP A 3 6.96 11.95 -3.64
C TRP A 3 6.13 13.20 -3.99
N ASN A 4 6.75 14.23 -4.59
CA ASN A 4 6.09 15.51 -4.86
C ASN A 4 4.95 15.44 -5.89
N ASN A 5 4.90 14.36 -6.68
CA ASN A 5 3.90 14.12 -7.71
C ASN A 5 3.01 12.90 -7.40
N LEU A 6 3.03 12.39 -6.16
CA LEU A 6 2.15 11.31 -5.74
C LEU A 6 0.71 11.87 -5.59
N PRO A 7 -0.25 11.41 -6.40
CA PRO A 7 -1.58 12.03 -6.50
C PRO A 7 -2.54 11.45 -5.46
N LEU A 8 -2.16 11.54 -4.18
CA LEU A 8 -3.01 11.11 -3.08
C LEU A 8 -4.07 12.19 -2.82
N PRO A 9 -5.38 11.89 -2.97
CA PRO A 9 -6.43 12.85 -2.67
C PRO A 9 -6.53 13.11 -1.16
N GLU A 10 -7.41 14.02 -0.75
CA GLU A 10 -7.78 14.13 0.66
C GLU A 10 -8.36 12.79 1.16
N VAL A 11 -7.74 12.25 2.21
CA VAL A 11 -8.12 10.95 2.79
C VAL A 11 -8.99 11.18 4.02
N ASP A 12 -10.21 10.63 4.00
CA ASP A 12 -11.10 10.67 5.16
C ASP A 12 -10.53 9.92 6.38
N GLU A 13 -11.02 10.25 7.58
CA GLU A 13 -10.48 9.71 8.83
C GLU A 13 -10.58 8.18 8.91
N LYS A 14 -11.66 7.62 8.34
CA LYS A 14 -11.88 6.18 8.32
C LYS A 14 -10.81 5.47 7.49
N SER A 15 -10.54 5.97 6.29
CA SER A 15 -9.56 5.42 5.36
C SER A 15 -8.14 5.62 5.90
N ARG A 16 -7.86 6.77 6.52
CA ARG A 16 -6.61 7.03 7.25
C ARG A 16 -6.38 5.98 8.34
N GLN A 17 -7.38 5.74 9.19
CA GLN A 17 -7.25 4.75 10.25
C GLN A 17 -7.04 3.33 9.71
N GLN A 18 -7.71 2.97 8.60
CA GLN A 18 -7.51 1.68 7.94
C GLN A 18 -6.08 1.49 7.44
N VAL A 19 -5.48 2.51 6.82
CA VAL A 19 -4.07 2.47 6.38
C VAL A 19 -3.13 2.36 7.58
N ILE A 20 -3.39 3.10 8.66
CA ILE A 20 -2.59 3.04 9.90
C ILE A 20 -2.60 1.63 10.50
N GLU A 21 -3.78 1.04 10.68
CA GLU A 21 -3.90 -0.31 11.26
C GLU A 21 -3.27 -1.38 10.35
N ALA A 22 -3.45 -1.27 9.03
CA ALA A 22 -2.78 -2.18 8.09
C ALA A 22 -1.25 -2.03 8.13
N GLY A 23 -0.75 -0.80 8.27
CA GLY A 23 0.68 -0.52 8.45
C GLY A 23 1.25 -1.16 9.72
N LYS A 24 0.52 -1.08 10.85
CA LYS A 24 0.89 -1.80 12.08
C LYS A 24 0.95 -3.31 11.87
N GLY A 25 0.05 -3.87 11.05
CA GLY A 25 0.08 -5.28 10.68
C GLY A 25 1.38 -5.69 9.95
N VAL A 26 1.93 -4.82 9.11
CA VAL A 26 3.24 -5.06 8.45
C VAL A 26 4.38 -5.05 9.48
N ILE A 27 4.33 -4.15 10.45
CA ILE A 27 5.33 -4.10 11.54
C ILE A 27 5.25 -5.40 12.36
N ALA A 28 4.06 -5.78 12.82
CA ALA A 28 3.85 -7.00 13.59
C ALA A 28 4.29 -8.27 12.83
N ALA A 29 4.04 -8.34 11.51
CA ALA A 29 4.49 -9.47 10.70
C ALA A 29 6.02 -9.57 10.62
N ARG A 30 6.74 -8.44 10.60
CA ARG A 30 8.21 -8.43 10.65
C ARG A 30 8.74 -8.84 12.03
N GLU A 31 8.05 -8.43 13.11
CA GLU A 31 8.41 -8.74 14.50
C GLU A 31 8.33 -10.24 14.83
N LEU A 32 7.64 -11.05 14.00
CA LEU A 32 7.66 -12.52 14.11
C LEU A 32 9.04 -13.12 13.76
N HIS A 33 9.89 -12.37 13.05
CA HIS A 33 11.25 -12.79 12.66
C HIS A 33 12.26 -11.66 12.95
N PRO A 34 12.52 -11.36 14.23
CA PRO A 34 13.41 -10.27 14.63
C PRO A 34 14.87 -10.48 14.25
N GLU A 35 15.26 -11.72 13.93
CA GLU A 35 16.60 -12.10 13.48
C GLU A 35 16.89 -11.72 12.02
N ARG A 36 15.84 -11.48 11.21
CA ARG A 36 15.97 -11.19 9.78
C ARG A 36 16.28 -9.71 9.54
N SER A 37 17.19 -9.42 8.61
CA SER A 37 17.36 -8.07 8.10
C SER A 37 16.16 -7.65 7.24
N LEU A 38 16.03 -6.35 6.94
CA LEU A 38 15.01 -5.90 5.98
C LEU A 38 15.23 -6.52 4.59
N ALA A 39 16.48 -6.76 4.17
CA ALA A 39 16.74 -7.43 2.90
C ALA A 39 16.19 -8.87 2.89
N ASP A 40 16.33 -9.60 4.00
CA ASP A 40 15.81 -10.97 4.13
C ASP A 40 14.28 -10.99 4.18
N HIS A 41 13.66 -10.02 4.89
CA HIS A 41 12.20 -9.86 4.93
C HIS A 41 11.60 -9.60 3.55
N TYR A 42 12.32 -8.91 2.67
CA TYR A 42 11.84 -8.49 1.36
C TYR A 42 12.47 -9.27 0.19
N ASN A 43 13.14 -10.38 0.46
CA ASN A 43 13.57 -11.30 -0.59
C ASN A 43 12.31 -11.90 -1.25
N PRO A 44 12.05 -11.66 -2.55
CA PRO A 44 10.82 -12.11 -3.22
C PRO A 44 10.61 -13.64 -3.19
N LEU A 45 11.69 -14.41 -3.02
CA LEU A 45 11.64 -15.87 -2.96
C LEU A 45 11.49 -16.42 -1.54
N ALA A 46 11.62 -15.57 -0.50
CA ALA A 46 11.67 -16.00 0.90
C ALA A 46 10.86 -15.10 1.87
N MET A 47 10.07 -14.17 1.33
CA MET A 47 9.15 -13.33 2.08
C MET A 47 8.12 -14.20 2.78
N SER A 48 7.90 -13.98 4.08
CA SER A 48 7.01 -14.84 4.86
C SER A 48 5.54 -14.70 4.43
N PRO A 49 4.72 -15.76 4.53
CA PRO A 49 3.30 -15.69 4.25
C PRO A 49 2.56 -14.61 5.07
N GLU A 50 2.97 -14.40 6.32
CA GLU A 50 2.41 -13.40 7.22
C GLU A 50 2.69 -11.99 6.68
N LEU A 51 3.92 -11.73 6.23
CA LEU A 51 4.30 -10.44 5.67
C LEU A 51 3.61 -10.19 4.33
N LEU A 52 3.52 -11.20 3.45
CA LEU A 52 2.76 -11.13 2.19
C LEU A 52 1.29 -10.78 2.44
N LYS A 53 0.65 -11.43 3.41
CA LYS A 53 -0.74 -11.17 3.79
C LYS A 53 -0.93 -9.76 4.38
N ALA A 54 0.03 -9.28 5.17
CA ALA A 54 0.02 -7.94 5.74
C ALA A 54 0.10 -6.87 4.62
N HIS A 55 1.02 -7.03 3.66
CA HIS A 55 1.10 -6.13 2.50
C HIS A 55 -0.15 -6.17 1.64
N ALA A 56 -0.69 -7.35 1.33
CA ALA A 56 -1.94 -7.43 0.58
C ALA A 56 -3.11 -6.72 1.30
N THR A 57 -3.08 -6.64 2.64
CA THR A 57 -4.06 -5.89 3.42
C THR A 57 -3.82 -4.39 3.34
N LEU A 58 -2.57 -3.96 3.45
CA LEU A 58 -2.16 -2.57 3.27
C LEU A 58 -2.48 -2.06 1.86
N ASP A 59 -2.18 -2.83 0.83
CA ASP A 59 -2.46 -2.50 -0.57
C ASP A 59 -3.95 -2.24 -0.78
N ARG A 60 -4.83 -3.08 -0.23
CA ARG A 60 -6.29 -2.85 -0.33
C ARG A 60 -6.74 -1.59 0.39
N ALA A 61 -6.10 -1.20 1.49
CA ALA A 61 -6.40 0.04 2.19
C ALA A 61 -5.89 1.25 1.39
N ALA A 62 -4.67 1.14 0.82
CA ALA A 62 -4.07 2.15 -0.02
C ALA A 62 -4.87 2.36 -1.32
N ASP A 63 -5.22 1.29 -2.04
CA ASP A 63 -6.02 1.36 -3.27
C ASP A 63 -7.32 2.15 -3.01
N LYS A 64 -8.00 1.91 -1.89
CA LYS A 64 -9.19 2.70 -1.48
C LYS A 64 -8.86 4.16 -1.17
N ALA A 65 -7.76 4.43 -0.47
CA ALA A 65 -7.33 5.79 -0.18
C ALA A 65 -6.99 6.59 -1.45
N PHE A 66 -6.52 5.93 -2.51
CA PHE A 66 -6.33 6.51 -3.85
C PHE A 66 -7.62 6.60 -4.67
N GLY A 67 -8.78 6.22 -4.13
CA GLY A 67 -10.08 6.34 -4.78
C GLY A 67 -10.52 5.12 -5.59
N ALA A 68 -9.88 3.96 -5.42
CA ALA A 68 -10.32 2.74 -6.09
C ALA A 68 -11.73 2.33 -5.64
N LYS A 69 -12.68 2.28 -6.58
CA LYS A 69 -14.08 1.86 -6.34
C LYS A 69 -14.26 0.34 -6.34
N ARG A 70 -13.28 -0.40 -6.86
CA ARG A 70 -13.24 -1.86 -6.96
C ARG A 70 -11.84 -2.37 -6.62
N ALA A 71 -11.74 -3.67 -6.34
CA ALA A 71 -10.43 -4.29 -6.17
C ALA A 71 -9.61 -4.15 -7.45
N LEU A 72 -8.33 -3.80 -7.30
CA LEU A 72 -7.36 -3.70 -8.38
C LEU A 72 -6.46 -4.94 -8.32
N HIS A 73 -6.22 -5.54 -9.48
CA HIS A 73 -5.54 -6.83 -9.60
C HIS A 73 -4.24 -6.75 -10.38
N SER A 74 -3.95 -5.62 -11.03
CA SER A 74 -2.75 -5.44 -11.83
C SER A 74 -2.11 -4.06 -11.63
N ASN A 75 -0.85 -3.95 -12.05
CA ASN A 75 -0.12 -2.69 -12.02
C ASN A 75 -0.70 -1.68 -13.02
N GLU A 76 -1.22 -2.13 -14.16
CA GLU A 76 -1.87 -1.29 -15.16
C GLU A 76 -3.14 -0.63 -14.61
N GLU A 77 -3.96 -1.38 -13.85
CA GLU A 77 -5.16 -0.83 -13.21
C GLU A 77 -4.81 0.23 -12.16
N ARG A 78 -3.76 0.00 -11.35
CA ARG A 78 -3.26 0.97 -10.38
C ARG A 78 -2.66 2.20 -11.06
N LEU A 79 -1.91 2.00 -12.13
CA LEU A 79 -1.28 3.10 -12.87
C LEU A 79 -2.34 4.01 -13.51
N ALA A 80 -3.40 3.43 -14.09
CA ALA A 80 -4.51 4.18 -14.65
C ALA A 80 -5.20 5.06 -13.59
N LEU A 81 -5.45 4.51 -12.39
CA LEU A 81 -6.00 5.28 -11.27
C LEU A 81 -5.08 6.43 -10.86
N LEU A 82 -3.77 6.17 -10.74
CA LEU A 82 -2.80 7.22 -10.37
C LEU A 82 -2.77 8.35 -11.40
N PHE A 83 -2.82 8.05 -12.70
CA PHE A 83 -2.89 9.09 -13.74
C PHE A 83 -4.19 9.89 -13.68
N GLU A 84 -5.33 9.24 -13.46
CA GLU A 84 -6.62 9.93 -13.27
C GLU A 84 -6.54 10.92 -12.11
N ARG A 85 -6.05 10.47 -10.94
CA ARG A 85 -5.87 11.34 -9.76
C ARG A 85 -4.86 12.46 -10.02
N TYR A 86 -3.78 12.21 -10.74
CA TYR A 86 -2.77 13.22 -11.05
C TYR A 86 -3.32 14.34 -11.94
N VAL A 87 -4.12 13.98 -12.95
CA VAL A 87 -4.79 14.98 -13.81
C VAL A 87 -5.75 15.83 -12.97
N GLU A 88 -6.57 15.23 -12.10
CA GLU A 88 -7.47 15.99 -11.21
C GLU A 88 -6.71 16.96 -10.29
N MET A 89 -5.52 16.59 -9.82
CA MET A 89 -4.73 17.39 -8.88
C MET A 89 -3.93 18.53 -9.56
N THR A 90 -3.75 18.47 -10.88
CA THR A 90 -2.93 19.42 -11.66
C THR A 90 -3.71 20.24 -12.68
N ALA A 91 -5.01 19.97 -12.83
CA ALA A 91 -5.95 20.74 -13.64
C ALA A 91 -6.38 22.04 -12.94
#